data_AF-A0A658KA52-F1
#
_entry.id   AF-A0A658KA52-F1
#
_cell.length_a   1.000
_cell.length_b   1.000
_cell.length_c   1.000
_cell.angle_alpha   90.00
_cell.angle_beta   90.00
_cell.angle_gamma   90.00
#
_symmetry.space_group_name_H-M   'P 1'
#
loop_
_entity.id
_entity.type
_entity.pdbx_description
1 polymer ?
#
loop_
_entity_poly.entity_id
_entity_poly.type
_entity_poly.pdbx_seq_one_letter_code
_entity_poly.pdbx_strand_id
1 'polypeptide(L)' 'MVPWKGLIALIEPYYPKGEGGRPAYPLMAMLRVHLMQNWFGYSDPAMEEALYETTILRQFSGLSLER' A
#
# COMPACT_ATOMS: atom_id res chain seq x y z
N MET A 1 -14.45 10.97 -5.37
CA MET A 1 -13.34 10.17 -5.96
C MET A 1 -12.06 10.52 -5.20
N VAL A 2 -11.20 9.55 -4.87
CA VAL A 2 -9.98 9.82 -4.06
C VAL A 2 -8.97 10.66 -4.89
N PRO A 3 -8.43 11.78 -4.36
CA PRO A 3 -7.53 12.67 -5.09
C PRO A 3 -6.08 12.14 -5.11
N TRP A 4 -5.87 11.01 -5.81
CA TRP A 4 -4.60 10.26 -5.78
C TRP A 4 -3.35 11.11 -6.05
N LYS A 5 -3.36 11.92 -7.12
CA LYS A 5 -2.21 12.74 -7.50
C LYS A 5 -1.80 13.73 -6.40
N GLY A 6 -2.78 14.35 -5.74
CA GLY A 6 -2.52 15.30 -4.66
C GLY A 6 -1.95 14.60 -3.43
N LEU A 7 -2.49 13.44 -3.05
CA LEU A 7 -1.99 12.66 -1.91
C LEU A 7 -0.56 12.18 -2.14
N ILE A 8 -0.25 11.67 -3.34
CA ILE A 8 1.11 11.23 -3.68
C ILE A 8 2.08 12.40 -3.57
N ALA A 9 1.76 13.55 -4.18
CA ALA A 9 2.65 14.72 -4.17
C ALA A 9 2.96 15.23 -2.76
N LEU A 10 2.03 15.06 -1.82
CA LEU A 10 2.23 15.44 -0.41
C LEU A 10 3.13 14.45 0.34
N ILE A 11 3.11 13.17 -0.01
CA ILE A 11 3.81 12.11 0.73
C ILE A 11 5.19 11.82 0.11
N GLU A 12 5.33 11.95 -1.21
CA GLU A 12 6.55 11.64 -1.97
C GLU A 12 7.85 12.23 -1.37
N PRO A 13 7.90 13.48 -0.88
CA PRO A 13 9.12 14.04 -0.29
C PRO A 13 9.58 13.31 0.99
N TYR A 14 8.65 12.67 1.70
CA TYR A 14 8.89 11.99 2.97
C TYR A 14 8.97 10.47 2.82
N TYR A 15 8.62 9.94 1.65
CA TYR A 15 8.57 8.50 1.43
C TYR A 15 9.98 7.93 1.27
N PRO A 16 10.35 6.88 2.04
CA PRO A 16 11.69 6.31 1.99
C PRO A 16 11.96 5.71 0.62
N LYS A 17 13.08 6.10 0.01
CA LYS A 17 13.49 5.64 -1.33
C LYS A 17 14.30 4.33 -1.31
N GLY A 18 14.42 3.68 -0.15
CA GLY A 18 15.11 2.40 -0.01
C GLY A 18 16.63 2.51 -0.01
N GLU A 19 17.19 3.57 0.59
CA GLU A 19 18.65 3.71 0.77
C GLU A 19 19.15 2.75 1.85
N GLY A 20 19.36 1.48 1.48
CA GLY A 20 19.99 0.45 2.31
C GLY A 20 19.02 -0.57 2.91
N GLY A 21 18.63 -1.58 2.13
CA GLY A 21 17.82 -2.71 2.63
C GLY A 21 16.92 -3.33 1.56
N ARG A 22 15.84 -3.99 2.00
CA ARG A 22 14.78 -4.48 1.10
C ARG A 22 14.16 -3.28 0.37
N PRO A 23 13.93 -3.35 -0.95
CA PRO A 23 13.34 -2.25 -1.69
C PRO A 23 12.03 -1.80 -1.04
N ALA A 24 11.86 -0.50 -0.86
CA ALA A 24 10.58 0.04 -0.41
C ALA A 24 9.51 -0.28 -1.48
N TYR A 25 8.32 -0.69 -1.04
CA TYR A 25 7.19 -0.86 -1.94
C TYR A 25 6.89 0.47 -2.65
N PRO A 26 6.29 0.45 -3.85
CA PRO A 26 5.85 1.67 -4.51
C PRO A 26 4.92 2.49 -3.61
N LEU A 27 5.13 3.81 -3.50
CA LEU A 27 4.31 4.71 -2.67
C LEU A 27 2.81 4.55 -2.92
N MET A 28 2.44 4.44 -4.19
CA MET A 28 1.05 4.24 -4.60
C MET A 28 0.45 2.94 -4.02
N ALA A 29 1.23 1.86 -3.94
CA ALA A 29 0.77 0.59 -3.36
C ALA A 29 0.58 0.73 -1.85
N MET A 30 1.57 1.29 -1.14
CA MET A 30 1.47 1.51 0.31
C MET A 30 0.33 2.45 0.69
N LEU A 31 0.11 3.53 -0.08
CA LEU A 31 -1.02 4.43 0.14
C LEU A 31 -2.36 3.69 0.04
N ARG A 32 -2.51 2.78 -0.92
CA ARG A 32 -3.74 1.97 -1.05
C ARG A 32 -3.90 1.00 0.11
N VAL A 33 -2.81 0.39 0.57
CA VAL A 33 -2.82 -0.48 1.76
C VAL A 33 -3.30 0.28 2.99
N HIS A 34 -2.72 1.45 3.28
CA HIS A 34 -3.15 2.27 4.42
C HIS A 34 -4.58 2.79 4.32
N LEU A 35 -5.05 3.12 3.12
CA LEU A 35 -6.46 3.48 2.92
C LEU A 35 -7.39 2.30 3.20
N MET A 36 -7.05 1.09 2.76
CA MET A 36 -7.84 -0.11 3.08
C MET A 36 -7.84 -0.41 4.58
N GLN A 37 -6.68 -0.27 5.25
CA GLN A 37 -6.60 -0.38 6.72
C GLN A 37 -7.57 0.59 7.40
N ASN A 38 -7.59 1.86 6.97
CA ASN A 38 -8.49 2.87 7.52
C ASN A 38 -9.96 2.60 7.19
N TRP A 39 -10.29 2.07 6.00
CA TRP A 39 -11.67 1.80 5.59
C TRP A 39 -12.27 0.57 6.27
N PHE A 40 -11.48 -0.48 6.46
CA PHE A 40 -11.94 -1.75 7.03
C PHE A 40 -11.56 -1.92 8.51
N GLY A 41 -10.78 -1.00 9.08
CA GLY A 41 -10.31 -1.07 10.46
C GLY A 41 -9.27 -2.17 10.69
N TYR A 42 -8.49 -2.52 9.67
CA TYR A 42 -7.46 -3.57 9.79
C TYR A 42 -6.20 -3.05 10.48
N SER A 43 -5.66 -3.88 11.38
CA SER A 43 -4.28 -3.75 11.87
C SER A 43 -3.28 -4.14 10.78
N ASP A 44 -1.98 -3.88 11.00
CA ASP A 44 -0.94 -4.30 10.05
C ASP A 44 -0.95 -5.82 9.78
N PRO A 45 -1.01 -6.71 10.81
CA PRO A 45 -1.10 -8.14 10.56
C PRO A 45 -2.40 -8.54 9.85
N ALA A 46 -3.53 -7.95 10.23
CA ALA A 46 -4.82 -8.27 9.60
C ALA A 46 -4.87 -7.84 8.12
N MET A 47 -4.20 -6.74 7.78
CA MET A 47 -4.10 -6.28 6.40
C MET A 47 -3.20 -7.18 5.55
N GLU A 48 -2.10 -7.68 6.12
CA GLU A 48 -1.22 -8.64 5.45
C GLU A 48 -1.98 -9.93 5.12
N GLU A 49 -2.69 -10.49 6.09
CA GLU A 49 -3.54 -11.68 5.88
C GLU A 49 -4.62 -11.40 4.82
N ALA A 50 -5.29 -10.24 4.89
CA ALA A 50 -6.31 -9.87 3.91
C ALA A 50 -5.75 -9.73 2.47
N LEU A 51 -4.53 -9.23 2.31
CA LEU A 51 -3.83 -9.17 1.00
C LEU A 51 -3.42 -10.56 0.50
N TYR A 52 -3.14 -11.49 1.40
CA TYR A 52 -2.80 -12.86 1.06
C TYR A 52 -4.05 -13.65 0.60
N GLU A 53 -5.13 -13.59 1.40
CA GLU A 53 -6.35 -14.35 1.18
C GLU A 53 -7.25 -13.77 0.08
N THR A 54 -7.34 -12.44 -0.01
CA THR A 54 -8.34 -11.78 -0.88
C THR A 54 -7.69 -11.17 -2.11
N THR A 55 -7.82 -11.85 -3.25
CA THR A 55 -7.28 -11.41 -4.54
C THR A 55 -7.69 -10.00 -4.94
N ILE A 56 -8.93 -9.56 -4.63
CA ILE A 56 -9.39 -8.22 -5.02
C ILE A 56 -8.66 -7.10 -4.27
N LEU A 57 -8.34 -7.30 -2.99
CA LEU A 57 -7.60 -6.32 -2.18
C LEU A 57 -6.15 -6.21 -2.66
N ARG A 58 -5.56 -7.35 -3.05
CA ARG A 58 -4.24 -7.42 -3.66
C ARG A 58 -4.17 -6.75 -5.03
N GLN A 59 -5.16 -7.00 -5.90
CA GLN A 59 -5.27 -6.31 -7.19
C GLN A 59 -5.46 -4.81 -7.02
N PHE A 60 -6.28 -4.41 -6.03
CA PHE A 60 -6.48 -2.99 -5.73
C PHE A 60 -5.18 -2.32 -5.26
N SER A 61 -4.40 -2.95 -4.38
CA SER A 61 -3.09 -2.41 -3.94
C SER A 61 -2.04 -2.42 -5.05
N GLY A 62 -2.24 -3.23 -6.11
CA GLY A 62 -1.27 -3.40 -7.20
C GLY A 62 -0.09 -4.29 -6.80
N LEU A 63 -0.27 -5.13 -5.79
CA LEU A 63 0.71 -6.13 -5.37
C LEU A 63 0.42 -7.45 -6.11
N SER A 64 1.47 -8.22 -6.41
CA SER A 64 1.35 -9.60 -6.91
C SER A 64 2.08 -10.55 -5.95
N LEU A 65 1.61 -11.79 -5.87
CA LEU A 65 2.32 -12.88 -5.17
C LEU A 65 3.35 -13.58 -6.08
N GLU A 66 3.40 -13.19 -7.35
CA GLU A 66 4.39 -13.70 -8.31
C GLU A 66 5.77 -13.17 -7.96
N ARG A 67 6.75 -14.09 -7.92
CA ARG A 67 8.12 -13.86 -7.47
C ARG A 67 9.01 -13.30 -8.57
#